data_AF-A0A506URE4-F1
#
_entry.id   AF-A0A506URE4-F1
#
_cell.length_a   1.000
_cell.length_b   1.000
_cell.length_c   1.000
_cell.angle_alpha   90.00
_cell.angle_beta   90.00
_cell.angle_gamma   90.00
#
_symmetry.space_group_name_H-M   'P 1'
#
loop_
_entity.id
_entity.type
_entity.pdbx_description
1 polymer ?
#
loop_
_entity_poly.entity_id
_entity_poly.type
_entity_poly.pdbx_seq_one_letter_code
_entity_poly.pdbx_strand_id
1 'polypeptide(L)'
;MLPLLAGCTTNGQKPEPPNRQNLTLVRPSDVARLLPEETSLRRQYHPPLPRAGRVAPDSRVAYEAIPNMSYADNSLDDNLAGSIELADYYTMAVKAGWQRWLQGGGPYTVLAMPNQQIEALSRSWPGQGMLDPVNHQRLKFFIGQTILVGKWTPHHLRKELATPEARRAGGVIQTRTLTGEPVSLRLLPGDVIQISNREGSLRIGRRGYKQSNGVFYVTDRELY
;
A
#
# COMPACT_ATOMS: atom_id res chain seq x y z
N MET A 1 20.84 -44.11 -49.23
CA MET A 1 20.12 -44.72 -48.10
C MET A 1 20.48 -43.94 -46.84
N LEU A 2 19.63 -42.99 -46.45
CA LEU A 2 19.53 -42.32 -45.14
C LEU A 2 18.56 -41.13 -45.30
N PRO A 3 17.34 -41.18 -44.73
CA PRO A 3 16.45 -40.02 -44.68
C PRO A 3 16.76 -39.16 -43.44
N LEU A 4 16.85 -37.83 -43.63
CA LEU A 4 16.84 -36.87 -42.54
C LEU A 4 15.42 -36.78 -41.95
N LEU A 5 15.32 -37.01 -40.64
CA LEU A 5 14.15 -36.76 -39.82
C LEU A 5 13.91 -35.25 -39.67
N ALA A 6 12.74 -34.78 -40.11
CA ALA A 6 12.25 -33.44 -39.86
C ALA A 6 11.76 -33.33 -38.40
N GLY A 7 12.45 -32.54 -37.59
CA GLY A 7 12.08 -32.21 -36.22
C GLY A 7 10.94 -31.20 -36.17
N CYS A 8 9.94 -31.50 -35.34
CA CYS A 8 8.72 -30.75 -35.11
C CYS A 8 8.96 -29.27 -34.73
N THR A 9 8.26 -28.39 -35.43
CA THR A 9 8.04 -27.00 -35.03
C THR A 9 7.14 -26.94 -33.79
N THR A 10 7.66 -26.47 -32.66
CA THR A 10 6.85 -26.14 -31.49
C THR A 10 6.18 -24.78 -31.69
N ASN A 11 4.84 -24.85 -31.70
CA ASN A 11 3.92 -23.72 -31.78
C ASN A 11 4.19 -22.67 -30.71
N GLY A 12 3.99 -21.40 -31.12
CA GLY A 12 4.04 -20.23 -30.25
C GLY A 12 3.05 -20.32 -29.08
N GLN A 13 3.57 -20.70 -27.93
CA GLN A 13 2.90 -20.45 -26.65
C GLN A 13 3.07 -18.97 -26.30
N LYS A 14 1.94 -18.28 -26.22
CA LYS A 14 1.81 -16.98 -25.56
C LYS A 14 2.40 -17.12 -24.14
N PRO A 15 3.29 -16.23 -23.67
CA PRO A 15 3.86 -16.36 -22.35
C PRO A 15 2.73 -16.35 -21.32
N GLU A 16 2.59 -17.48 -20.62
CA GLU A 16 1.64 -17.62 -19.52
C GLU A 16 1.98 -16.56 -18.46
N PRO A 17 1.00 -15.82 -17.92
CA PRO A 17 1.27 -14.90 -16.83
C PRO A 17 1.97 -15.67 -15.70
N PRO A 18 3.04 -15.12 -15.10
CA PRO A 18 3.86 -15.85 -14.15
C PRO A 18 2.99 -16.41 -13.02
N ASN A 19 2.90 -17.74 -12.96
CA ASN A 19 2.22 -18.45 -11.88
C ASN A 19 3.06 -18.29 -10.60
N ARG A 20 2.51 -17.57 -9.62
CA ARG A 20 3.20 -17.20 -8.36
C ARG A 20 3.56 -18.41 -7.49
N GLN A 21 3.01 -19.58 -7.78
CA GLN A 21 3.31 -20.82 -7.07
C GLN A 21 4.33 -21.71 -7.82
N ASN A 22 4.80 -21.27 -8.99
CA ASN A 22 5.83 -22.01 -9.71
C ASN A 22 7.22 -21.68 -9.16
N LEU A 23 7.71 -22.56 -8.28
CA LEU A 23 9.02 -22.49 -7.63
C LEU A 23 10.21 -22.31 -8.61
N THR A 24 10.07 -22.72 -9.87
CA THR A 24 11.13 -22.57 -10.89
C THR A 24 11.17 -21.19 -11.55
N LEU A 25 10.12 -20.38 -11.40
CA LEU A 25 9.99 -19.04 -11.97
C LEU A 25 10.03 -17.94 -10.89
N VAL A 26 9.79 -18.29 -9.62
CA VAL A 26 9.83 -17.36 -8.50
C VAL A 26 11.28 -16.97 -8.22
N ARG A 27 11.64 -15.74 -8.58
CA ARG A 27 12.91 -15.12 -8.17
C ARG A 27 12.75 -14.63 -6.72
N PRO A 28 13.76 -14.81 -5.85
CA PRO A 28 13.73 -14.21 -4.52
C PRO A 28 13.64 -12.69 -4.64
N SER A 29 12.92 -12.06 -3.71
CA SER A 29 12.79 -10.60 -3.66
C SER A 29 14.15 -9.94 -3.42
N ASP A 30 14.60 -9.10 -4.34
CA ASP A 30 15.87 -8.37 -4.19
C ASP A 30 15.76 -7.21 -3.18
N VAL A 31 14.54 -6.87 -2.73
CA VAL A 31 14.30 -5.71 -1.84
C VAL A 31 13.27 -6.07 -0.78
N ALA A 32 13.73 -6.19 0.47
CA ALA A 32 12.92 -6.25 1.67
C ALA A 32 13.10 -4.96 2.49
N ARG A 33 12.03 -4.50 3.15
CA ARG A 33 12.07 -3.34 4.05
C ARG A 33 11.19 -3.56 5.26
N LEU A 34 11.65 -3.13 6.42
CA LEU A 34 10.87 -3.13 7.65
C LEU A 34 9.63 -2.24 7.50
N LEU A 35 8.47 -2.78 7.84
CA LEU A 35 7.24 -2.02 8.01
C LEU A 35 7.31 -1.20 9.31
N PRO A 36 6.63 -0.04 9.38
CA PRO A 36 6.49 0.66 10.65
C PRO A 36 5.59 -0.17 11.55
N GLU A 37 6.03 -0.49 12.78
CA GLU A 37 5.27 -1.33 13.74
C GLU A 37 5.30 -0.87 15.20
N GLU A 38 6.13 0.11 15.54
CA GLU A 38 6.44 0.43 16.93
C GLU A 38 5.27 1.04 17.74
N THR A 39 4.33 1.73 17.10
CA THR A 39 3.34 2.57 17.80
C THR A 39 2.14 1.76 18.27
N SER A 40 1.65 0.83 17.47
CA SER A 40 0.54 -0.07 17.78
C SER A 40 0.97 -1.12 18.80
N LEU A 41 2.17 -1.68 18.67
CA LEU A 41 2.72 -2.66 19.62
C LEU A 41 2.87 -2.07 21.03
N ARG A 42 3.44 -0.86 21.15
CA ARG A 42 3.61 -0.18 22.44
C ARG A 42 2.30 0.15 23.14
N ARG A 43 1.23 0.42 22.38
CA ARG A 43 -0.10 0.75 22.94
C ARG A 43 -0.86 -0.48 23.42
N GLN A 44 -0.71 -1.62 22.75
CA GLN A 44 -1.44 -2.84 23.10
C GLN A 44 -0.80 -3.60 24.28
N TYR A 45 0.47 -3.38 24.58
CA TYR A 45 1.13 -3.98 25.75
C TYR A 45 0.55 -3.43 27.07
N HIS A 46 -0.06 -4.31 27.85
CA HIS A 46 -0.48 -4.03 29.23
C HIS A 46 0.30 -4.96 30.16
N PRO A 47 1.08 -4.44 31.13
CA PRO A 47 1.77 -5.29 32.07
C PRO A 47 0.74 -6.06 32.92
N PRO A 48 1.01 -7.32 33.26
CA PRO A 48 0.12 -8.10 34.11
C PRO A 48 -0.10 -7.42 35.47
N LEU A 49 -1.35 -7.37 35.93
CA LEU A 49 -1.68 -6.85 37.27
C LEU A 49 -0.97 -7.69 38.35
N PRO A 50 -0.35 -7.07 39.37
CA PRO A 50 0.27 -7.81 40.46
C PRO A 50 -0.80 -8.64 41.20
N ARG A 51 -0.64 -9.96 41.25
CA ARG A 51 -1.46 -10.84 42.09
C ARG A 51 -0.72 -11.10 43.41
N ALA A 52 -1.36 -10.74 44.52
CA ALA A 52 -1.07 -11.18 45.90
C ALA A 52 0.42 -11.51 46.19
N GLY A 53 1.27 -10.48 46.23
CA GLY A 53 2.66 -10.62 46.67
C GLY A 53 3.62 -11.26 45.68
N ARG A 54 3.20 -11.54 44.44
CA ARG A 54 4.10 -11.97 43.36
C ARG A 54 4.24 -10.84 42.34
N VAL A 55 5.47 -10.38 42.12
CA VAL A 55 5.80 -9.56 40.95
C VAL A 55 5.56 -10.45 39.73
N ALA A 56 4.55 -10.11 38.93
CA ALA A 56 4.33 -10.79 37.68
C ALA A 56 5.55 -10.54 36.78
N PRO A 57 6.07 -11.55 36.05
CA PRO A 57 7.22 -11.35 35.18
C PRO A 57 6.88 -10.27 34.14
N ASP A 58 7.49 -9.09 34.29
CA ASP A 58 7.36 -7.97 33.36
C ASP A 58 8.17 -8.31 32.10
N SER A 59 7.49 -8.91 31.13
CA SER A 59 8.10 -9.43 29.91
C SER A 59 8.16 -8.39 28.80
N ARG A 60 8.42 -7.12 29.16
CA ARG A 60 8.77 -6.08 28.18
C ARG A 60 9.97 -6.47 27.31
N VAL A 61 10.82 -7.37 27.83
CA VAL A 61 12.01 -7.91 27.16
C VAL A 61 11.76 -9.26 26.46
N ALA A 62 10.69 -9.99 26.79
CA ALA A 62 10.49 -11.35 26.25
C ALA A 62 9.69 -11.41 24.94
N TYR A 63 9.02 -10.31 24.57
CA TYR A 63 8.22 -10.22 23.34
C TYR A 63 8.47 -8.88 22.64
N GLU A 64 9.71 -8.63 22.22
CA GLU A 64 9.91 -7.71 21.11
C GLU A 64 9.17 -8.31 19.91
N ALA A 65 8.17 -7.61 19.38
CA ALA A 65 7.50 -8.11 18.19
C ALA A 65 8.52 -8.19 17.07
N ILE A 66 8.54 -9.33 16.39
CA ILE A 66 9.38 -9.50 15.21
C ILE A 66 8.86 -8.51 14.17
N PRO A 67 9.68 -7.57 13.67
CA PRO A 67 9.20 -6.58 12.73
C PRO A 67 8.82 -7.26 11.43
N ASN A 68 7.63 -6.95 10.91
CA ASN A 68 7.19 -7.46 9.62
C ASN A 68 7.95 -6.79 8.47
N MET A 69 8.25 -7.59 7.46
CA MET A 69 8.98 -7.17 6.27
C MET A 69 8.01 -6.96 5.11
N SER A 70 8.11 -5.82 4.44
CA SER A 70 7.53 -5.60 3.12
C SER A 70 8.53 -6.02 2.04
N TYR A 71 8.15 -7.03 1.27
CA TYR A 71 8.91 -7.51 0.12
C TYR A 71 8.38 -6.90 -1.18
N ALA A 72 9.25 -6.57 -2.13
CA ALA A 72 8.85 -5.81 -3.33
C ALA A 72 8.12 -6.62 -4.41
N ASP A 73 8.16 -7.94 -4.33
CA ASP A 73 7.48 -8.95 -5.15
C ASP A 73 6.07 -9.28 -4.62
N ASN A 74 5.83 -9.07 -3.32
CA ASN A 74 4.50 -9.14 -2.75
C ASN A 74 3.57 -8.09 -3.38
N SER A 75 2.28 -8.42 -3.42
CA SER A 75 1.27 -7.45 -3.84
C SER A 75 1.03 -6.39 -2.76
N LEU A 76 0.34 -5.31 -3.15
CA LEU A 76 -0.17 -4.34 -2.19
C LEU A 76 -1.03 -5.03 -1.12
N ASP A 77 -1.88 -5.99 -1.50
CA ASP A 77 -2.73 -6.75 -0.57
C ASP A 77 -1.89 -7.48 0.49
N ASP A 78 -0.92 -8.29 0.05
CA ASP A 78 -0.12 -9.15 0.93
C ASP A 78 0.64 -8.33 2.00
N ASN A 79 1.31 -7.26 1.57
CA ASN A 79 2.11 -6.45 2.48
C ASN A 79 1.26 -5.52 3.36
N LEU A 80 0.09 -5.06 2.89
CA LEU A 80 -0.83 -4.30 3.74
C LEU A 80 -1.49 -5.20 4.79
N ALA A 81 -1.90 -6.41 4.40
CA ALA A 81 -2.48 -7.41 5.31
C ALA A 81 -1.50 -7.86 6.40
N GLY A 82 -0.21 -7.94 6.06
CA GLY A 82 0.86 -8.33 6.98
C GLY A 82 1.35 -7.22 7.91
N SER A 83 0.82 -5.99 7.83
CA SER A 83 1.29 -4.86 8.64
C SER A 83 0.40 -4.65 9.86
N ILE A 84 1.00 -4.70 11.06
CA ILE A 84 0.26 -4.45 12.30
C ILE A 84 -0.24 -3.01 12.37
N GLU A 85 0.54 -2.01 11.90
CA GLU A 85 0.13 -0.59 11.93
C GLU A 85 -0.93 -0.22 10.90
N LEU A 86 -1.14 -1.04 9.87
CA LEU A 86 -2.08 -0.76 8.79
C LEU A 86 -3.30 -1.70 8.83
N ALA A 87 -3.45 -2.49 9.89
CA ALA A 87 -4.50 -3.48 10.04
C ALA A 87 -5.92 -2.87 9.90
N ASP A 88 -6.16 -1.70 10.50
CA ASP A 88 -7.45 -1.02 10.41
C ASP A 88 -7.72 -0.51 9.00
N TYR A 89 -6.71 0.12 8.39
CA TYR A 89 -6.79 0.60 7.00
C TYR A 89 -7.08 -0.56 6.04
N TYR A 90 -6.36 -1.68 6.18
CA TYR A 90 -6.57 -2.86 5.37
C TYR A 90 -7.98 -3.44 5.55
N THR A 91 -8.43 -3.56 6.81
CA THR A 91 -9.80 -4.01 7.12
C THR A 91 -10.84 -3.13 6.45
N MET A 92 -10.66 -1.80 6.50
CA MET A 92 -11.53 -0.85 5.82
C MET A 92 -11.50 -0.99 4.31
N ALA A 93 -10.34 -1.22 3.70
CA ALA A 93 -10.21 -1.44 2.27
C ALA A 93 -10.93 -2.71 1.79
N VAL A 94 -10.85 -3.79 2.56
CA VAL A 94 -11.61 -5.02 2.31
C VAL A 94 -13.10 -4.76 2.45
N LYS A 95 -13.54 -4.14 3.55
CA LYS A 95 -14.96 -3.83 3.80
C LYS A 95 -15.55 -2.85 2.78
N ALA A 96 -14.75 -1.93 2.27
CA ALA A 96 -15.12 -1.01 1.19
C ALA A 96 -15.19 -1.68 -0.20
N GLY A 97 -14.67 -2.92 -0.33
CA GLY A 97 -14.67 -3.68 -1.58
C GLY A 97 -13.52 -3.34 -2.52
N TRP A 98 -12.45 -2.68 -2.05
CA TRP A 98 -11.30 -2.30 -2.88
C TRP A 98 -10.20 -3.36 -2.97
N GLN A 99 -10.30 -4.46 -2.21
CA GLN A 99 -9.29 -5.53 -2.15
C GLN A 99 -8.88 -6.07 -3.52
N ARG A 100 -9.83 -6.25 -4.44
CA ARG A 100 -9.54 -6.77 -5.79
C ARG A 100 -8.51 -5.95 -6.57
N TRP A 101 -8.43 -4.64 -6.32
CA TRP A 101 -7.42 -3.77 -6.94
C TRP A 101 -6.06 -3.87 -6.24
N LEU A 102 -6.05 -4.11 -4.93
CA LEU A 102 -4.83 -4.35 -4.16
C LEU A 102 -4.17 -5.69 -4.51
N GLN A 103 -4.95 -6.67 -4.96
CA GLN A 103 -4.48 -7.98 -5.44
C GLN A 103 -4.19 -8.00 -6.94
N GLY A 104 -4.92 -7.20 -7.71
CA GLY A 104 -4.89 -7.19 -9.18
C GLY A 104 -3.57 -6.73 -9.79
N GLY A 105 -3.49 -6.76 -11.12
CA GLY A 105 -2.23 -6.54 -11.86
C GLY A 105 -1.55 -5.20 -11.63
N GLY A 106 -2.29 -4.14 -11.29
CA GLY A 106 -1.74 -2.79 -11.07
C GLY A 106 -0.99 -2.24 -12.30
N PRO A 107 -0.48 -1.00 -12.25
CA PRO A 107 0.03 -0.38 -11.03
C PRO A 107 -0.94 0.55 -10.27
N TYR A 108 -0.87 0.52 -8.94
CA TYR A 108 -1.54 1.49 -8.04
C TYR A 108 -0.57 2.15 -7.05
N THR A 109 -0.92 3.35 -6.60
CA THR A 109 -0.28 4.02 -5.46
C THR A 109 -1.27 4.11 -4.32
N VAL A 110 -0.98 3.46 -3.20
CA VAL A 110 -1.84 3.47 -2.02
C VAL A 110 -1.30 4.45 -0.98
N LEU A 111 -2.18 5.34 -0.50
CA LEU A 111 -1.93 6.26 0.60
C LEU A 111 -2.51 5.63 1.87
N ALA A 112 -1.72 4.80 2.53
CA ALA A 112 -2.15 4.03 3.69
C ALA A 112 -2.02 4.87 4.97
N MET A 113 -3.07 4.92 5.77
CA MET A 113 -3.05 5.59 7.08
C MET A 113 -2.78 4.57 8.19
N PRO A 114 -1.96 4.90 9.20
CA PRO A 114 -1.77 4.05 10.37
C PRO A 114 -3.04 3.98 11.22
N ASN A 115 -3.17 2.89 11.99
CA ASN A 115 -4.31 2.59 12.86
C ASN A 115 -4.73 3.79 13.71
N GLN A 116 -3.77 4.51 14.32
CA GLN A 116 -4.08 5.68 15.16
C GLN A 116 -4.91 6.74 14.44
N GLN A 117 -4.57 7.03 13.18
CA GLN A 117 -5.29 8.02 12.39
C GLN A 117 -6.66 7.50 12.00
N ILE A 118 -6.75 6.23 11.59
CA ILE A 118 -8.01 5.58 11.24
C ILE A 118 -8.97 5.52 12.44
N GLU A 119 -8.48 5.14 13.62
CA GLU A 119 -9.24 5.16 14.87
C GLU A 119 -9.76 6.57 15.20
N ALA A 120 -8.91 7.59 15.07
CA ALA A 120 -9.29 8.97 15.31
C ALA A 120 -10.37 9.45 14.33
N LEU A 121 -10.23 9.14 13.04
CA LEU A 121 -11.23 9.44 12.03
C LEU A 121 -12.53 8.69 12.27
N SER A 122 -12.47 7.41 12.62
CA SER A 122 -13.65 6.59 12.88
C SER A 122 -14.53 7.14 14.01
N ARG A 123 -13.94 7.77 15.04
CA ARG A 123 -14.71 8.44 16.12
C ARG A 123 -15.51 9.65 15.67
N SER A 124 -15.11 10.29 14.57
CA SER A 124 -15.86 11.42 13.99
C SER A 124 -17.01 10.99 13.08
N TRP A 125 -17.15 9.68 12.82
CA TRP A 125 -18.20 9.15 11.97
C TRP A 125 -19.47 8.80 12.78
N PRO A 126 -20.67 8.96 12.19
CA PRO A 126 -21.91 8.65 12.88
C PRO A 126 -22.03 7.17 13.29
N GLY A 127 -22.87 6.89 14.28
CA GLY A 127 -23.22 5.52 14.67
C GLY A 127 -22.05 4.78 15.31
N GLN A 128 -21.78 3.56 14.87
CA GLN A 128 -20.65 2.74 15.33
C GLN A 128 -19.33 3.06 14.58
N GLY A 129 -19.24 4.24 13.97
CA GLY A 129 -18.05 4.73 13.27
C GLY A 129 -17.98 4.28 11.81
N MET A 130 -16.77 4.20 11.27
CA MET A 130 -16.53 3.96 9.83
C MET A 130 -17.05 2.61 9.31
N LEU A 131 -17.10 1.58 10.18
CA LEU A 131 -17.51 0.23 9.80
C LEU A 131 -19.03 -0.01 9.98
N ASP A 132 -19.76 0.99 10.46
CA ASP A 132 -21.22 0.92 10.54
C ASP A 132 -21.80 0.67 9.13
N PRO A 133 -22.70 -0.31 8.93
CA PRO A 133 -23.28 -0.60 7.62
C PRO A 133 -23.94 0.63 6.96
N VAL A 134 -24.50 1.54 7.74
CA VAL A 134 -25.10 2.79 7.25
C VAL A 134 -24.06 3.68 6.55
N ASN A 135 -22.80 3.60 6.98
CA ASN A 135 -21.69 4.37 6.45
C ASN A 135 -20.98 3.70 5.26
N HIS A 136 -21.43 2.54 4.77
CA HIS A 136 -20.70 1.75 3.76
C HIS A 136 -20.37 2.53 2.47
N GLN A 137 -21.31 3.32 1.93
CA GLN A 137 -21.05 4.13 0.74
C GLN A 137 -20.00 5.22 0.99
N ARG A 138 -20.06 5.85 2.16
CA ARG A 138 -19.07 6.85 2.59
C ARG A 138 -17.71 6.21 2.79
N LEU A 139 -17.64 5.02 3.39
CA LEU A 139 -16.41 4.24 3.57
C LEU A 139 -15.79 3.87 2.22
N LYS A 140 -16.61 3.43 1.27
CA LYS A 140 -16.17 3.09 -0.09
C LYS A 140 -15.57 4.29 -0.79
N PHE A 141 -16.23 5.45 -0.75
CA PHE A 141 -15.70 6.68 -1.33
C PHE A 141 -14.38 7.08 -0.66
N PHE A 142 -14.37 7.12 0.68
CA PHE A 142 -13.20 7.48 1.49
C PHE A 142 -11.97 6.65 1.15
N ILE A 143 -12.05 5.31 1.23
CA ILE A 143 -10.90 4.46 0.90
C ILE A 143 -10.52 4.58 -0.57
N GLY A 144 -11.51 4.69 -1.48
CA GLY A 144 -11.23 4.83 -2.90
C GLY A 144 -10.42 6.10 -3.24
N GLN A 145 -10.58 7.19 -2.48
CA GLN A 145 -9.76 8.40 -2.63
C GLN A 145 -8.28 8.18 -2.28
N THR A 146 -7.99 7.23 -1.39
CA THR A 146 -6.62 6.95 -0.94
C THR A 146 -5.82 6.12 -1.94
N ILE A 147 -6.47 5.58 -2.99
CA ILE A 147 -5.83 4.70 -3.97
C ILE A 147 -5.77 5.42 -5.32
N LEU A 148 -4.56 5.77 -5.76
CA LEU A 148 -4.31 6.43 -7.03
C LEU A 148 -4.01 5.41 -8.13
N VAL A 149 -4.47 5.68 -9.34
CA VAL A 149 -4.10 4.92 -10.53
C VAL A 149 -2.66 5.29 -10.93
N GLY A 150 -1.80 4.28 -11.13
CA GLY A 150 -0.40 4.45 -11.52
C GLY A 150 0.60 4.18 -10.40
N LYS A 151 1.88 3.95 -10.77
CA LYS A 151 2.99 3.73 -9.82
C LYS A 151 3.78 5.03 -9.60
N TRP A 152 3.31 5.86 -8.68
CA TRP A 152 3.90 7.16 -8.39
C TRP A 152 5.03 7.07 -7.37
N THR A 153 6.22 6.74 -7.86
CA THR A 153 7.48 6.88 -7.10
C THR A 153 8.20 8.16 -7.49
N PRO A 154 9.09 8.75 -6.65
CA PRO A 154 9.81 9.98 -7.02
C PRO A 154 10.59 9.83 -8.32
N HIS A 155 11.20 8.67 -8.53
CA HIS A 155 11.92 8.35 -9.76
C HIS A 155 10.97 8.26 -10.97
N HIS A 156 9.82 7.60 -10.84
CA HIS A 156 8.82 7.52 -11.91
C HIS A 156 8.27 8.91 -12.24
N LEU A 157 7.87 9.66 -11.22
CA LEU A 157 7.33 11.01 -11.39
C LEU A 157 8.35 11.95 -12.04
N ARG A 158 9.64 11.85 -11.69
CA ARG A 158 10.71 12.62 -12.34
C ARG A 158 10.82 12.30 -13.84
N LYS A 159 10.67 11.03 -14.23
CA LYS A 159 10.66 10.62 -15.64
C LYS A 159 9.45 11.20 -16.37
N GLU A 160 8.27 11.08 -15.78
CA GLU A 160 7.03 11.64 -16.36
C GLU A 160 7.11 13.17 -16.51
N LEU A 161 7.66 13.86 -15.51
CA LEU A 161 7.86 15.32 -15.54
C LEU A 161 8.94 15.77 -16.54
N ALA A 162 9.83 14.88 -16.98
CA ALA A 162 10.84 15.20 -17.98
C ALA A 162 10.25 15.29 -19.40
N THR A 163 9.03 14.81 -19.62
CA THR A 163 8.33 14.86 -20.91
C THR A 163 8.01 16.31 -21.34
N PRO A 164 8.00 16.61 -22.65
CA PRO A 164 7.61 17.94 -23.14
C PRO A 164 6.21 18.38 -22.67
N GLU A 165 5.26 17.44 -22.60
CA GLU A 165 3.89 17.68 -22.20
C GLU A 165 3.82 18.17 -20.75
N ALA A 166 4.50 17.46 -19.84
CA ALA A 166 4.54 17.83 -18.43
C ALA A 166 5.26 19.16 -18.18
N ARG A 167 6.28 19.49 -18.99
CA ARG A 167 6.96 20.78 -18.92
C ARG A 167 6.04 21.93 -19.33
N ARG A 168 5.22 21.76 -20.39
CA ARG A 168 4.21 22.74 -20.79
C ARG A 168 3.10 22.89 -19.76
N ALA A 169 2.76 21.81 -19.04
CA ALA A 169 1.79 21.79 -17.96
C ALA A 169 2.32 22.34 -16.62
N GLY A 170 3.48 23.02 -16.61
CA GLY A 170 4.03 23.65 -15.40
C GLY A 170 4.57 22.65 -14.37
N GLY A 171 5.01 21.47 -14.80
CA GLY A 171 5.61 20.46 -13.94
C GLY A 171 4.60 19.77 -13.01
N VAL A 172 3.39 19.54 -13.51
CA VAL A 172 2.32 18.82 -12.80
C VAL A 172 1.85 17.65 -13.65
N ILE A 173 1.68 16.48 -13.03
CA ILE A 173 1.06 15.30 -13.64
C ILE A 173 -0.36 15.15 -13.09
N GLN A 174 -1.32 14.90 -13.96
CA GLN A 174 -2.70 14.59 -13.56
C GLN A 174 -2.89 13.08 -13.53
N THR A 175 -3.46 12.58 -12.44
CA THR A 175 -3.95 11.20 -12.31
C THR A 175 -5.35 11.21 -11.71
N ARG A 176 -5.90 10.03 -11.42
CA ARG A 176 -7.20 9.86 -10.77
C ARG A 176 -7.10 8.88 -9.61
N THR A 177 -7.99 9.05 -8.63
CA THR A 177 -8.24 8.03 -7.60
C THR A 177 -9.09 6.89 -8.18
N LEU A 178 -9.22 5.77 -7.47
CA LEU A 178 -10.10 4.66 -7.91
C LEU A 178 -11.59 5.04 -7.94
N THR A 179 -11.98 6.13 -7.29
CA THR A 179 -13.33 6.70 -7.42
C THR A 179 -13.50 7.56 -8.67
N GLY A 180 -12.41 7.90 -9.38
CA GLY A 180 -12.41 8.72 -10.59
C GLY A 180 -12.11 10.21 -10.36
N GLU A 181 -12.01 10.65 -9.10
CA GLU A 181 -11.67 12.05 -8.76
C GLU A 181 -10.26 12.41 -9.24
N PRO A 182 -10.07 13.60 -9.84
CA PRO A 182 -8.78 14.04 -10.36
C PRO A 182 -7.82 14.41 -9.22
N VAL A 183 -6.55 14.05 -9.41
CA VAL A 183 -5.46 14.33 -8.47
C VAL A 183 -4.24 14.85 -9.23
N SER A 184 -3.69 15.95 -8.74
CA SER A 184 -2.47 16.56 -9.25
C SER A 184 -1.25 16.08 -8.46
N LEU A 185 -0.22 15.67 -9.17
CA LEU A 185 1.06 15.24 -8.62
C LEU A 185 2.16 16.21 -9.03
N ARG A 186 2.94 16.67 -8.04
CA ARG A 186 4.13 17.49 -8.26
C ARG A 186 5.30 16.90 -7.50
N LEU A 187 6.48 16.94 -8.14
CA LEU A 187 7.73 16.60 -7.47
C LEU A 187 8.33 17.85 -6.85
N LEU A 188 8.51 17.85 -5.54
CA LEU A 188 9.17 18.91 -4.78
C LEU A 188 10.66 18.54 -4.55
N PRO A 189 11.51 19.50 -4.13
CA PRO A 189 12.87 19.21 -3.69
C PRO A 189 12.92 18.11 -2.62
N GLY A 190 13.97 17.29 -2.63
CA GLY A 190 14.15 16.21 -1.66
C GLY A 190 13.34 14.94 -1.95
N ASP A 191 12.87 14.75 -3.19
CA ASP A 191 12.06 13.59 -3.61
C ASP A 191 10.73 13.46 -2.85
N VAL A 192 10.18 14.60 -2.43
CA VAL A 192 8.86 14.70 -1.83
C VAL A 192 7.84 14.83 -2.95
N ILE A 193 6.81 13.99 -2.94
CA ILE A 193 5.68 14.10 -3.86
C ILE A 193 4.59 14.89 -3.15
N GLN A 194 4.17 15.99 -3.75
CA GLN A 194 2.96 16.68 -3.36
C GLN A 194 1.79 16.14 -4.19
N ILE A 195 0.76 15.72 -3.48
CA ILE A 195 -0.50 15.22 -4.01
C ILE A 195 -1.55 16.25 -3.63
N SER A 196 -2.27 16.78 -4.62
CA SER A 196 -3.33 17.77 -4.38
C SER A 196 -4.62 17.36 -5.08
N ASN A 197 -5.75 17.59 -4.43
CA ASN A 197 -7.09 17.48 -5.00
C ASN A 197 -7.89 18.75 -4.67
N ARG A 198 -9.21 18.70 -4.81
CA ARG A 198 -10.12 19.81 -4.47
C ARG A 198 -10.25 20.10 -2.97
N GLU A 199 -9.97 19.10 -2.13
CA GLU A 199 -10.17 19.14 -0.68
C GLU A 199 -8.90 19.64 0.03
N GLY A 200 -7.72 19.27 -0.47
CA GLY A 200 -6.48 19.72 0.11
C GLY A 200 -5.23 19.23 -0.61
N SER A 201 -4.12 19.23 0.13
CA SER A 201 -2.85 18.69 -0.35
C SER A 201 -2.11 17.92 0.72
N LEU A 202 -1.52 16.80 0.31
CA LEU A 202 -0.71 15.90 1.10
C LEU A 202 0.71 15.89 0.53
N ARG A 203 1.71 15.82 1.40
CA ARG A 203 3.10 15.57 1.00
C ARG A 203 3.50 14.20 1.48
N ILE A 204 3.97 13.36 0.56
CA ILE A 204 4.54 12.05 0.88
C ILE A 204 6.04 12.06 0.62
N GLY A 205 6.78 11.48 1.57
CA GLY A 205 8.24 11.48 1.53
C GLY A 205 8.82 10.44 0.57
N ARG A 206 10.15 10.40 0.50
CA ARG A 206 10.92 9.45 -0.34
C ARG A 206 10.66 7.97 -0.01
N ARG A 207 10.17 7.66 1.20
CA ARG A 207 10.06 6.30 1.76
C ARG A 207 8.77 5.58 1.34
N GLY A 208 8.63 5.33 0.05
CA GLY A 208 7.57 4.45 -0.48
C GLY A 208 7.97 2.98 -0.46
N TYR A 209 7.04 2.10 -0.12
CA TYR A 209 7.20 0.65 -0.15
C TYR A 209 6.78 0.12 -1.52
N LYS A 210 7.76 -0.23 -2.35
CA LYS A 210 7.52 -0.75 -3.70
C LYS A 210 6.88 -2.13 -3.61
N GLN A 211 5.89 -2.38 -4.45
CA GLN A 211 5.17 -3.64 -4.57
C GLN A 211 5.20 -4.14 -6.03
N SER A 212 4.85 -5.39 -6.25
CA SER A 212 4.80 -5.98 -7.60
C SER A 212 3.77 -5.27 -8.47
N ASN A 213 2.63 -4.91 -7.89
CA ASN A 213 1.53 -4.21 -8.54
C ASN A 213 1.41 -2.73 -8.13
N GLY A 214 2.48 -2.10 -7.61
CA GLY A 214 2.39 -0.71 -7.22
C GLY A 214 3.45 -0.17 -6.27
N VAL A 215 3.02 0.77 -5.43
CA VAL A 215 3.75 1.33 -4.30
C VAL A 215 2.74 1.76 -3.23
N PHE A 216 3.06 1.65 -1.95
CA PHE A 216 2.29 2.34 -0.93
C PHE A 216 3.16 3.27 -0.10
N TYR A 217 2.52 4.28 0.46
CA TYR A 217 3.11 5.26 1.36
C TYR A 217 2.30 5.28 2.64
N VAL A 218 2.98 5.29 3.78
CA VAL A 218 2.33 5.57 5.05
C VAL A 218 2.24 7.08 5.20
N THR A 219 1.04 7.58 5.49
CA THR A 219 0.74 9.01 5.53
C THR A 219 0.47 9.48 6.95
N ASP A 220 0.87 10.71 7.26
CA ASP A 220 0.62 11.33 8.58
C ASP A 220 -0.71 12.07 8.66
N ARG A 221 -1.38 12.22 7.51
CA ARG A 221 -2.68 12.89 7.34
C ARG A 221 -3.38 12.38 6.10
N GLU A 222 -4.67 12.65 6.06
CA GLU A 222 -5.55 12.46 4.93
C GLU A 222 -5.36 13.46 3.77
N LEU A 223 -5.92 13.11 2.61
CA LEU A 223 -5.96 13.95 1.40
C LEU A 223 -7.30 14.74 1.26
N TYR A 224 -8.25 14.56 2.17
CA TYR A 224 -9.62 15.10 2.13
C TYR A 224 -9.92 16.08 3.26
#